data_AF-A0AAF0W1Z0-F1
#
_entry.id   AF-A0AAF0W1Z0-F1
#
_cell.length_a   1.000
_cell.length_b   1.000
_cell.length_c   1.000
_cell.angle_alpha   90.00
_cell.angle_beta   90.00
_cell.angle_gamma   90.00
#
_symmetry.space_group_name_H-M   'P 1'
#
loop_
_entity.id
_entity.type
_entity.pdbx_description
1 polymer ?
#
loop_
_entity_poly.entity_id
_entity_poly.type
_entity_poly.pdbx_seq_one_letter_code
_entity_poly.pdbx_strand_id
1 'polypeptide(L)'
;MPARNPMRRSAAIVVGGLIVVAPVGCSSSESRDDAAPNPARIVVEGQTRTVDGTTVCMDGPTGEVSIELDPPGTAPGATSPNPIVVLDLTPKGAAPSVSLLAINLPDVALSAGRYRTSGVPTATKAGNTYTVKGQATVVGTPPERPVYKSFELEITCP
;
A
#
# COMPACT_ATOMS: atom_id res chain seq x y z
N MET A 1 6.18 -54.32 -54.36
CA MET A 1 5.72 -54.19 -52.96
C MET A 1 5.15 -52.78 -52.77
N PRO A 2 3.83 -52.61 -52.60
CA PRO A 2 3.22 -51.34 -52.22
C PRO A 2 2.92 -51.31 -50.71
N ALA A 3 3.19 -50.19 -50.05
CA ALA A 3 2.56 -49.78 -48.79
C ALA A 3 2.08 -48.33 -49.01
N ARG A 4 0.78 -48.05 -49.26
CA ARG A 4 -0.34 -47.89 -48.32
C ARG A 4 0.04 -46.97 -47.13
N ASN A 5 -0.10 -45.63 -47.22
CA ASN A 5 -1.31 -44.77 -47.07
C ASN A 5 -1.79 -44.71 -45.59
N PRO A 6 -2.63 -43.76 -45.08
CA PRO A 6 -3.10 -42.43 -45.54
C PRO A 6 -3.05 -41.33 -44.44
N MET A 7 -3.30 -40.05 -44.78
CA MET A 7 -4.48 -39.29 -44.30
C MET A 7 -4.43 -37.81 -44.69
N ARG A 8 -5.23 -37.51 -45.72
CA ARG A 8 -6.19 -36.40 -45.83
C ARG A 8 -5.93 -35.18 -44.94
N ARG A 9 -5.35 -34.13 -45.54
CA ARG A 9 -5.48 -32.75 -45.06
C ARG A 9 -6.68 -32.12 -45.75
N SER A 10 -7.66 -31.66 -44.98
CA SER A 10 -8.75 -30.82 -45.46
C SER A 10 -9.19 -29.87 -44.35
N ALA A 11 -9.18 -28.58 -44.70
CA ALA A 11 -9.86 -27.42 -44.11
C ALA A 11 -8.88 -26.23 -44.26
N ALA A 12 -8.85 -25.49 -45.38
CA ALA A 12 -9.88 -24.58 -45.89
C ALA A 12 -10.33 -23.56 -44.83
N ILE A 13 -9.65 -22.41 -44.79
CA ILE A 13 -10.18 -21.17 -44.21
C ILE A 13 -9.90 -20.06 -45.24
N VAL A 14 -10.96 -19.66 -45.94
CA VAL A 14 -11.04 -18.43 -46.73
C VAL A 14 -12.28 -17.72 -46.24
N VAL A 15 -12.12 -16.54 -45.63
CA VAL A 15 -12.90 -15.32 -45.96
C VAL A 15 -12.03 -14.14 -45.53
N GLY A 16 -11.61 -13.34 -46.51
CA GLY A 16 -11.01 -12.03 -46.29
C GLY A 16 -12.09 -10.95 -46.23
N GLY A 17 -11.79 -9.89 -45.49
CA GLY A 17 -12.30 -8.54 -45.76
C GLY A 17 -13.19 -7.89 -44.70
N LEU A 18 -12.59 -7.33 -43.64
CA LEU A 18 -12.77 -5.91 -43.28
C LEU A 18 -11.60 -5.48 -42.39
N ILE A 19 -10.86 -4.45 -42.80
CA ILE A 19 -9.74 -3.88 -42.05
C ILE A 19 -10.31 -3.08 -40.87
N VAL A 20 -10.14 -3.58 -39.66
CA VAL A 20 -10.25 -2.76 -38.44
C VAL A 20 -8.84 -2.29 -38.15
N VAL A 21 -8.61 -0.98 -38.27
CA VAL A 21 -7.40 -0.32 -37.76
C VAL A 21 -7.49 -0.41 -36.23
N ALA A 22 -6.93 -1.47 -35.66
CA ALA A 22 -6.57 -1.46 -34.25
C ALA A 22 -5.37 -0.52 -34.11
N PRO A 23 -5.42 0.53 -33.26
CA PRO A 23 -4.18 1.14 -32.84
C PRO A 23 -3.37 0.04 -32.17
N VAL A 24 -2.19 -0.25 -32.72
CA VAL A 24 -1.09 -0.89 -32.00
C VAL A 24 -0.66 0.11 -30.94
N GLY A 25 -1.47 0.21 -29.88
CA GLY A 25 -1.24 1.03 -28.71
C GLY A 25 -0.26 0.32 -27.80
N CYS A 26 0.98 0.21 -28.26
CA CYS A 26 2.13 0.04 -27.39
C CYS A 26 2.37 1.40 -26.73
N SER A 27 1.84 1.60 -25.53
CA SER A 27 2.28 2.63 -24.63
C SER A 27 1.90 2.22 -23.23
N SER A 28 2.93 1.89 -22.45
CA SER A 28 2.92 1.98 -21.00
C SER A 28 2.27 3.30 -20.60
N SER A 29 0.97 3.25 -20.38
CA SER A 29 0.21 4.30 -19.76
C SER A 29 0.04 3.81 -18.33
N GLU A 30 1.09 4.04 -17.53
CA GLU A 30 0.87 4.29 -16.12
C GLU A 30 0.10 5.60 -16.08
N SER A 31 -1.21 5.49 -16.28
CA SER A 31 -2.15 6.51 -15.87
C SER A 31 -1.82 6.76 -14.42
N ARG A 32 -1.25 7.92 -14.14
CA ARG A 32 -1.32 8.53 -12.82
C ARG A 32 -2.79 8.85 -12.64
N ASP A 33 -3.56 7.82 -12.31
CA ASP A 33 -4.94 7.98 -11.86
C ASP A 33 -4.86 8.98 -10.71
N ASP A 34 -5.63 10.06 -10.86
CA ASP A 34 -5.90 11.00 -9.78
C ASP A 34 -6.05 10.20 -8.50
N ALA A 35 -5.12 10.34 -7.56
CA ALA A 35 -5.17 9.61 -6.30
C ALA A 35 -6.44 10.06 -5.58
N ALA A 36 -7.52 9.31 -5.80
CA ALA A 36 -8.81 9.57 -5.20
C ALA A 36 -8.62 9.54 -3.68
N PRO A 37 -9.38 10.33 -2.92
CA PRO A 37 -9.34 10.29 -1.47
C PRO A 37 -9.45 8.83 -1.01
N ASN A 38 -8.39 8.35 -0.34
CA ASN A 38 -8.32 6.97 0.12
C ASN A 38 -8.22 7.01 1.64
N PRO A 39 -9.37 7.00 2.33
CA PRO A 39 -9.40 7.18 3.77
C PRO A 39 -8.72 6.01 4.47
N ALA A 40 -7.94 6.32 5.51
CA ALA A 40 -7.38 5.30 6.38
C ALA A 40 -8.31 5.05 7.57
N ARG A 41 -8.37 3.79 8.03
CA ARG A 41 -9.05 3.42 9.27
C ARG A 41 -8.02 3.26 10.37
N ILE A 42 -8.18 4.02 11.45
CA ILE A 42 -7.30 4.00 12.61
C ILE A 42 -8.11 3.72 13.86
N VAL A 43 -7.77 2.66 14.58
CA VAL A 43 -8.34 2.35 15.90
C VAL A 43 -7.29 2.66 16.95
N VAL A 44 -7.64 3.45 17.97
CA VAL A 44 -6.78 3.70 19.13
C VAL A 44 -7.57 3.38 20.38
N GLU A 45 -7.08 2.47 21.22
CA GLU A 45 -7.77 2.02 22.45
C GLU A 45 -9.22 1.58 22.19
N GLY A 46 -9.45 0.87 21.07
CA GLY A 46 -10.78 0.40 20.64
C GLY A 46 -11.67 1.46 19.99
N GLN A 47 -11.28 2.73 19.98
CA GLN A 47 -12.03 3.80 19.33
C GLN A 47 -11.63 3.91 17.86
N THR A 48 -12.56 3.61 16.95
CA THR A 48 -12.35 3.71 15.50
C THR A 48 -12.46 5.15 15.02
N ARG A 49 -11.53 5.57 14.17
CA ARG A 49 -11.48 6.85 13.47
C ARG A 49 -11.30 6.55 11.98
N THR A 50 -12.10 7.19 11.14
CA THR A 50 -11.86 7.24 9.71
C THR A 50 -11.19 8.58 9.43
N VAL A 51 -10.06 8.55 8.74
CA VAL A 51 -9.25 9.72 8.45
C VAL A 51 -9.22 9.92 6.95
N ASP A 52 -9.87 10.99 6.49
CA ASP A 52 -9.82 11.38 5.09
C ASP A 52 -8.44 11.94 4.73
N GLY A 53 -7.97 11.61 3.54
CA GLY A 53 -6.66 12.03 3.07
C GLY A 53 -6.29 11.43 1.73
N THR A 54 -5.09 11.77 1.28
CA THR A 54 -4.45 11.21 0.09
C THR A 54 -3.37 10.25 0.58
N THR A 55 -3.47 8.97 0.21
CA THR A 55 -2.44 7.98 0.54
C THR A 55 -1.36 7.98 -0.56
N VAL A 56 -0.11 8.16 -0.16
CA VAL A 56 1.07 8.07 -1.03
C VAL A 56 1.90 6.87 -0.58
N CYS A 57 2.24 5.99 -1.52
CA CYS A 57 3.09 4.83 -1.26
C CYS A 57 4.32 4.85 -2.15
N MET A 58 5.47 4.61 -1.55
CA MET A 58 6.77 4.58 -2.21
C MET A 58 7.43 3.25 -1.92
N ASP A 59 7.73 2.49 -2.97
CA ASP A 59 8.49 1.25 -2.86
C ASP A 59 9.98 1.54 -2.99
N GLY A 60 10.77 1.05 -2.03
CA GLY A 60 12.22 1.08 -2.04
C GLY A 60 12.82 0.01 -2.95
N PRO A 61 14.08 0.19 -3.39
CA PRO A 61 14.75 -0.74 -4.30
C PRO A 61 14.98 -2.13 -3.70
N THR A 62 14.95 -2.25 -2.37
CA THR A 62 15.14 -3.48 -1.61
C THR A 62 13.84 -4.02 -1.02
N GLY A 63 12.69 -3.46 -1.43
CA GLY A 63 11.35 -3.91 -1.02
C GLY A 63 10.82 -3.25 0.26
N GLU A 64 11.51 -2.22 0.78
CA GLU A 64 10.92 -1.31 1.77
C GLU A 64 9.67 -0.64 1.20
N VAL A 65 8.74 -0.31 2.07
CA VAL A 65 7.54 0.44 1.69
C VAL A 65 7.40 1.59 2.65
N SER A 66 7.39 2.81 2.12
CA SER A 66 7.05 4.02 2.85
C SER A 66 5.64 4.44 2.46
N ILE A 67 4.78 4.61 3.44
CA ILE A 67 3.37 4.96 3.27
C ILE A 67 3.11 6.24 4.06
N GLU A 68 2.60 7.26 3.38
CA GLU A 68 2.17 8.51 3.99
C GLU A 68 0.67 8.70 3.73
N LEU A 69 -0.07 9.08 4.78
CA LEU A 69 -1.42 9.60 4.64
C LEU A 69 -1.38 11.09 4.86
N ASP A 70 -1.57 11.84 3.78
CA ASP A 70 -1.57 13.29 3.81
C ASP A 70 -2.98 13.85 4.01
N PRO A 71 -3.11 15.03 4.64
CA PRO A 71 -4.39 15.70 4.78
C PRO A 71 -5.05 15.98 3.42
N PRO A 72 -6.39 16.08 3.39
CA PRO A 72 -7.12 16.35 2.16
C PRO A 72 -6.66 17.68 1.55
N GLY A 73 -6.57 17.71 0.22
CA GLY A 73 -6.07 18.88 -0.53
C GLY A 73 -4.56 18.85 -0.81
N THR A 74 -3.82 17.87 -0.28
CA THR A 74 -2.46 17.58 -0.75
C THR A 74 -2.50 17.01 -2.16
N ALA A 75 -1.73 17.59 -3.08
CA ALA A 75 -1.71 17.16 -4.47
C ALA A 75 -1.22 15.69 -4.59
N PRO A 76 -1.79 14.87 -5.50
CA PRO A 76 -1.33 13.51 -5.73
C PRO A 76 0.19 13.44 -6.00
N GLY A 77 0.89 12.59 -5.27
CA GLY A 77 2.34 12.41 -5.39
C GLY A 77 3.19 13.54 -4.77
N ALA A 78 2.58 14.52 -4.13
CA ALA A 78 3.27 15.45 -3.22
C ALA A 78 3.16 14.92 -1.79
N THR A 79 4.21 15.12 -0.99
CA THR A 79 4.19 14.84 0.45
C THR A 79 3.84 16.11 1.22
N SER A 80 3.00 15.99 2.25
CA SER A 80 2.70 17.11 3.14
C SER A 80 3.84 17.34 4.12
N PRO A 81 4.14 18.60 4.54
CA PRO A 81 5.00 18.83 5.70
C PRO A 81 4.36 18.33 7.01
N ASN A 82 3.06 18.04 7.01
CA ASN A 82 2.29 17.58 8.16
C ASN A 82 1.44 16.35 7.79
N PRO A 83 2.07 15.18 7.55
CA PRO A 83 1.33 13.95 7.29
C PRO A 83 0.56 13.51 8.54
N ILE A 84 -0.61 12.90 8.33
CA ILE A 84 -1.42 12.32 9.40
C ILE A 84 -0.86 10.95 9.80
N VAL A 85 -0.36 10.18 8.83
CA VAL A 85 0.33 8.91 9.06
C VAL A 85 1.64 8.90 8.29
N VAL A 86 2.70 8.43 8.94
CA VAL A 86 3.95 8.00 8.30
C VAL A 86 4.23 6.58 8.74
N LEU A 87 4.42 5.68 7.79
CA LEU A 87 4.67 4.27 8.06
C LEU A 87 5.79 3.77 7.14
N ASP A 88 6.90 3.37 7.74
CA ASP A 88 7.96 2.66 7.03
C ASP A 88 7.96 1.19 7.40
N LEU A 89 7.90 0.35 6.38
CA LEU A 89 7.97 -1.09 6.47
C LEU A 89 9.28 -1.57 5.85
N THR A 90 9.97 -2.45 6.57
CA THR A 90 11.13 -3.18 6.03
C THR A 90 10.70 -4.61 5.75
N PRO A 91 10.97 -5.15 4.54
CA PRO A 91 10.65 -6.52 4.22
C PRO A 91 11.47 -7.45 5.12
N LYS A 92 10.78 -8.36 5.81
CA LYS A 92 11.43 -9.37 6.67
C LYS A 92 10.75 -10.73 6.52
N GLY A 93 11.17 -11.49 5.51
CA GLY A 93 10.52 -12.77 5.20
C GLY A 93 9.07 -12.55 4.74
N ALA A 94 8.13 -13.34 5.26
CA ALA A 94 6.72 -13.29 4.84
C ALA A 94 5.90 -12.13 5.45
N ALA A 95 6.40 -11.46 6.49
CA ALA A 95 5.68 -10.36 7.15
C ALA A 95 6.57 -9.10 7.25
N PRO A 96 6.12 -7.93 6.78
CA PRO A 96 6.89 -6.70 6.93
C PRO A 96 7.05 -6.31 8.41
N SER A 97 8.22 -5.78 8.75
CA SER A 97 8.51 -5.21 10.06
C SER A 97 8.30 -3.71 10.02
N VAL A 98 7.68 -3.14 11.04
CA VAL A 98 7.54 -1.68 11.17
C VAL A 98 8.88 -1.07 11.58
N SER A 99 9.48 -0.30 10.68
CA SER A 99 10.70 0.47 10.90
C SER A 99 10.41 1.79 11.59
N LEU A 100 9.36 2.47 11.15
CA LEU A 100 8.85 3.74 11.68
C LEU A 100 7.33 3.73 11.59
N LEU A 101 6.68 4.28 12.60
CA LEU A 101 5.27 4.65 12.58
C LEU A 101 5.12 5.99 13.30
N ALA A 102 4.43 6.92 12.67
CA ALA A 102 3.90 8.11 13.30
C ALA A 102 2.41 8.24 12.92
N ILE A 103 1.55 8.50 13.88
CA ILE A 103 0.13 8.78 13.68
C ILE A 103 -0.18 10.07 14.41
N ASN A 104 -0.71 11.08 13.72
CA ASN A 104 -1.02 12.40 14.28
C ASN A 104 -2.51 12.71 14.12
N LEU A 105 -3.29 12.33 15.12
CA LEU A 105 -4.73 12.59 15.18
C LEU A 105 -5.00 13.86 16.02
N PRO A 106 -6.17 14.50 15.87
CA PRO A 106 -6.50 15.73 16.61
C PRO A 106 -6.37 15.61 18.13
N ASP A 107 -6.62 14.42 18.69
CA ASP A 107 -6.64 14.15 20.13
C ASP A 107 -5.44 13.33 20.62
N VAL A 108 -4.66 12.73 19.72
CA VAL A 108 -3.55 11.85 20.09
C VAL A 108 -2.48 11.77 18.99
N ALA A 109 -1.23 11.93 19.40
CA ALA A 109 -0.07 11.64 18.56
C ALA A 109 0.63 10.39 19.08
N LEU A 110 0.91 9.43 18.19
CA LEU A 110 1.53 8.15 18.50
C LEU A 110 2.79 7.95 17.67
N SER A 111 3.79 7.28 18.24
CA SER A 111 4.98 6.84 17.50
C SER A 111 5.39 5.41 17.85
N ALA A 112 5.93 4.68 16.88
CA ALA A 112 6.61 3.41 17.09
C ALA A 112 7.79 3.27 16.12
N GLY A 113 8.75 2.40 16.45
CA GLY A 113 9.91 2.20 15.59
C GLY A 113 10.74 0.99 16.01
N ARG A 114 11.63 0.57 15.10
CA ARG A 114 12.44 -0.65 15.21
C ARG A 114 13.39 -0.75 16.41
N TYR A 115 13.68 0.38 17.06
CA TYR A 115 14.60 0.44 18.21
C TYR A 115 13.92 0.17 19.56
N ARG A 116 12.61 -0.14 19.57
CA ARG A 116 11.94 -0.55 20.80
C ARG A 116 12.31 -1.98 21.17
N THR A 117 12.61 -2.18 22.46
CA THR A 117 12.93 -3.49 23.03
C THR A 117 11.70 -4.38 23.26
N SER A 118 10.48 -3.81 23.18
CA SER A 118 9.22 -4.55 23.29
C SER A 118 8.08 -3.84 22.56
N GLY A 119 7.02 -4.58 22.23
CA GLY A 119 5.80 -4.02 21.63
C GLY A 119 5.93 -3.54 20.19
N VAL A 120 6.93 -4.03 19.44
CA VAL A 120 7.12 -3.69 18.03
C VAL A 120 5.85 -4.06 17.25
N PRO A 121 5.21 -3.11 16.56
CA PRO A 121 4.01 -3.41 15.80
C PRO A 121 4.28 -4.42 14.69
N THR A 122 3.29 -5.26 14.43
CA THR A 122 3.29 -6.20 13.31
C THR A 122 2.52 -5.61 12.15
N ALA A 123 3.00 -5.88 10.93
CA ALA A 123 2.33 -5.47 9.71
C ALA A 123 2.01 -6.70 8.85
N THR A 124 0.88 -6.65 8.17
CA THR A 124 0.42 -7.65 7.20
C THR A 124 -0.08 -6.92 5.95
N LYS A 125 0.02 -7.57 4.79
CA LYS A 125 -0.44 -7.03 3.51
C LYS A 125 -1.44 -8.00 2.88
N ALA A 126 -2.58 -7.47 2.43
CA ALA A 126 -3.59 -8.19 1.66
C ALA A 126 -3.97 -7.35 0.43
N GLY A 127 -3.57 -7.79 -0.76
CA GLY A 127 -3.66 -6.96 -1.96
C GLY A 127 -2.84 -5.67 -1.80
N ASN A 128 -3.48 -4.51 -1.97
CA ASN A 128 -2.85 -3.20 -1.76
C ASN A 128 -3.07 -2.62 -0.35
N THR A 129 -3.77 -3.36 0.53
CA THR A 129 -4.07 -2.91 1.88
C THR A 129 -3.04 -3.43 2.87
N TYR A 130 -2.53 -2.53 3.70
CA TYR A 130 -1.64 -2.79 4.81
C TYR A 130 -2.42 -2.68 6.12
N THR A 131 -2.32 -3.71 6.95
CA THR A 131 -2.84 -3.70 8.32
C THR A 131 -1.68 -3.76 9.29
N VAL A 132 -1.56 -2.74 10.15
CA VAL A 132 -0.53 -2.63 11.19
C VAL A 132 -1.19 -2.64 12.56
N LYS A 133 -0.74 -3.51 13.46
CA LYS A 133 -1.28 -3.63 14.82
C LYS A 133 -0.16 -3.64 15.84
N GLY A 134 -0.40 -3.03 17.00
CA GLY A 134 0.54 -3.12 18.10
C GLY A 134 0.33 -2.06 19.16
N GLN A 135 1.40 -1.72 19.85
CA GLN A 135 1.44 -0.58 20.76
C GLN A 135 2.39 0.49 20.26
N ALA A 136 1.98 1.74 20.44
CA ALA A 136 2.78 2.92 20.14
C ALA A 136 2.86 3.80 21.38
N THR A 137 3.94 4.57 21.51
CA THR A 137 4.07 5.54 22.61
C THR A 137 3.37 6.83 22.23
N VAL A 138 2.69 7.43 23.20
CA VAL A 138 2.12 8.77 23.06
C VAL A 138 3.27 9.77 22.95
N VAL A 139 3.28 10.57 21.90
CA VAL A 139 4.29 11.60 21.68
C VAL A 139 4.23 12.63 22.81
N GLY A 140 5.39 13.07 23.29
CA GLY A 140 5.50 14.06 24.38
C GLY A 140 5.49 13.46 25.79
N THR A 141 5.39 12.14 25.96
CA THR A 141 5.56 11.51 27.28
C THR A 141 7.03 11.44 27.68
N PRO A 142 7.38 11.62 28.97
CA PRO A 142 8.76 11.51 29.45
C PRO A 142 9.40 10.15 29.12
N PRO A 143 10.67 10.10 28.68
CA PRO A 143 11.35 8.84 28.35
C PRO A 143 11.42 7.84 29.51
N GLU A 144 11.45 8.32 30.75
CA GLU A 144 11.52 7.48 31.95
C GLU A 144 10.16 6.85 32.29
N ARG A 145 9.06 7.40 31.74
CA ARG A 145 7.68 6.96 31.98
C ARG A 145 6.84 7.06 30.70
N PRO A 146 7.16 6.27 29.67
CA PRO A 146 6.42 6.28 28.43
C PRO A 146 4.98 5.82 28.66
N VAL A 147 4.02 6.51 28.02
CA VAL A 147 2.63 6.05 27.97
C VAL A 147 2.41 5.33 26.65
N TYR A 148 1.92 4.11 26.71
CA TYR A 148 1.62 3.32 25.51
C TYR A 148 0.11 3.25 25.28
N LYS A 149 -0.27 3.22 23.99
CA LYS A 149 -1.63 2.96 23.55
C LYS A 149 -1.60 1.87 22.49
N SER A 150 -2.59 0.99 22.57
CA SER A 150 -2.91 0.03 21.52
C SER A 150 -3.45 0.77 20.30
N PHE A 151 -3.06 0.29 19.11
CA PHE A 151 -3.59 0.80 17.87
C PHE A 151 -3.73 -0.31 16.82
N GLU A 152 -4.59 -0.04 15.84
CA GLU A 152 -4.72 -0.77 14.59
C GLU A 152 -4.89 0.26 13.46
N LEU A 153 -4.03 0.17 12.46
CA LEU A 153 -4.05 0.99 11.25
C LEU A 153 -4.36 0.09 10.06
N GLU A 154 -5.34 0.47 9.25
CA GLU A 154 -5.62 -0.10 7.95
C GLU A 154 -5.54 1.01 6.91
N ILE A 155 -4.62 0.87 5.97
CA ILE A 155 -4.34 1.85 4.93
C ILE A 155 -4.13 1.15 3.60
N THR A 156 -4.72 1.68 2.54
CA THR A 156 -4.64 1.09 1.20
C THR A 156 -3.81 1.98 0.31
N CYS A 157 -2.80 1.41 -0.34
CA CYS A 157 -2.09 2.10 -1.40
C CYS A 157 -2.95 2.10 -2.68
N PRO A 158 -2.98 3.20 -3.45
CA PRO A 158 -3.59 3.21 -4.78
C PRO A 158 -2.93 2.18 -5.70
#